data_AF-Q88LH3-F1
#
_entry.id   AF-Q88LH3-F1
#
_cell.length_a   1.000
_cell.length_b   1.000
_cell.length_c   1.000
_cell.angle_alpha   90.00
_cell.angle_beta   90.00
_cell.angle_gamma   90.00
#
_symmetry.space_group_name_H-M   'P 1'
#
loop_
_entity.id
_entity.type
_entity.pdbx_description
1 polymer ?
#
loop_
_entity_poly.entity_id
_entity_poly.type
_entity_poly.pdbx_seq_one_letter_code
_entity_poly.pdbx_strand_id
1 'polypeptide(L)'
;MALDIKSKWLLIVGILIGIGVITSGGVLFYLYHKHLGPISNQHAAWSSFGSLLSGFFMVASTGATVSTLLFLAHQNRQIQKTNSKQQQVTEAQLAATNFEQYVNHRRFFAERLTELEITFGNSFKFEKRESLYNKIFPNNSPTNLEFTAKVDSSIDNQNYLGKLNSILTKLDDFSRDPDWKNSGARRLIGLLIDLNEALDIRMINEAYDGDVNFSNSRTAINIYSPEEFIGIARTIYNSFMFYTGNPKLPEYHAVMGRSASDSLMEFFLRNTGASNPSSIVKVIPGLALMEKIYFNLYEIDLSHFQFMQPSYGTLVEAFASREAVMRLRDRLLVEHLAESGCEQTSKALAHAPEDDTHFDLLKDTNELFLQLLSISRSTRTQSDPA
;
A
#
# COMPACT_ATOMS: atom_id res chain seq x y z
N MET A 1 51.24 -9.22 7.45
CA MET A 1 52.62 -9.28 7.97
C MET A 1 53.61 -8.61 7.00
N ALA A 2 53.37 -7.34 6.60
CA ALA A 2 54.21 -6.61 5.64
C ALA A 2 54.51 -5.15 6.08
N LEU A 3 54.09 -4.77 7.29
CA LEU A 3 54.28 -3.43 7.86
C LEU A 3 55.64 -3.24 8.54
N ASP A 4 56.46 -4.29 8.65
CA ASP A 4 57.65 -4.30 9.52
C ASP A 4 58.97 -3.94 8.78
N ILE A 5 59.02 -4.07 7.45
CA ILE A 5 60.29 -3.89 6.70
C ILE A 5 60.60 -2.40 6.45
N LYS A 6 59.59 -1.57 6.19
CA LYS A 6 59.79 -0.14 5.87
C LYS A 6 60.03 0.73 7.10
N SER A 7 59.41 0.39 8.23
CA SER A 7 59.69 1.00 9.53
C SER A 7 61.14 0.74 9.95
N LYS A 8 61.63 -0.49 9.77
CA LYS A 8 63.04 -0.85 9.99
C LYS A 8 63.98 -0.06 9.09
N TRP A 9 63.64 0.18 7.82
CA TRP A 9 64.48 0.97 6.92
C TRP A 9 64.61 2.44 7.35
N LEU A 10 63.51 3.10 7.75
CA LEU A 10 63.58 4.48 8.27
C LEU A 10 64.40 4.57 9.56
N LEU A 11 64.29 3.56 10.43
CA LEU A 11 65.07 3.47 11.66
C LEU A 11 66.56 3.26 11.35
N ILE A 12 66.90 2.42 10.36
CA ILE A 12 68.27 2.21 9.88
C ILE A 12 68.84 3.50 9.27
N VAL A 13 68.08 4.23 8.45
CA VAL A 13 68.52 5.52 7.87
C VAL A 13 68.76 6.56 8.98
N GLY A 14 67.88 6.63 9.98
CA GLY A 14 68.06 7.50 11.15
C GLY A 14 69.33 7.17 11.94
N ILE A 15 69.59 5.87 12.17
CA ILE A 15 70.83 5.41 12.81
C ILE A 15 72.06 5.78 11.98
N LEU A 16 72.03 5.59 10.66
CA LEU A 16 73.15 5.92 9.77
C LEU A 16 73.45 7.43 9.74
N ILE A 17 72.41 8.27 9.72
CA ILE A 17 72.58 9.73 9.82
C ILE A 17 73.16 10.10 11.19
N GLY A 18 72.66 9.51 12.28
CA GLY A 18 73.18 9.72 13.63
C GLY A 18 74.66 9.33 13.76
N ILE A 19 75.04 8.15 13.25
CA ILE A 19 76.43 7.70 13.18
C ILE A 19 77.28 8.66 12.34
N GLY A 20 76.77 9.11 11.19
CA GLY A 20 77.45 10.06 10.32
C GLY A 20 77.74 11.40 11.00
N VAL A 21 76.77 11.94 11.75
CA VAL A 21 76.95 13.18 12.55
C VAL A 21 77.94 12.95 13.69
N ILE A 22 77.85 11.84 14.43
CA ILE A 22 78.78 11.55 15.53
C ILE A 22 80.21 11.35 15.01
N THR A 23 80.40 10.62 13.92
CA THR A 23 81.73 10.37 13.33
C THR A 23 82.33 11.62 12.72
N SER A 24 81.56 12.40 11.94
CA SER A 24 82.04 13.67 11.38
C SER A 24 82.34 14.71 12.47
N GLY A 25 81.48 14.81 13.50
CA GLY A 25 81.76 15.60 14.69
C GLY A 25 83.05 15.14 15.38
N GLY A 26 83.19 13.85 15.65
CA GLY A 26 84.39 13.27 16.27
C GLY A 26 85.68 13.54 15.47
N VAL A 27 85.65 13.37 14.14
CA VAL A 27 86.79 13.70 13.25
C VAL A 27 87.12 15.18 13.28
N LEU A 28 86.10 16.04 13.30
CA LEU A 28 86.26 17.48 13.32
C LEU A 28 86.84 17.98 14.65
N PHE A 29 86.39 17.44 15.79
CA PHE A 29 86.99 17.67 17.12
C PHE A 29 88.42 17.11 17.21
N TYR A 30 88.67 15.94 16.65
CA TYR A 30 90.01 15.32 16.61
C TYR A 30 91.00 16.14 15.77
N LEU A 31 90.62 16.58 14.57
CA LEU A 31 91.44 17.42 13.70
C LEU A 31 91.70 18.79 14.34
N TYR A 32 90.68 19.39 14.97
CA TYR A 32 90.83 20.63 15.72
C TYR A 32 91.86 20.48 16.86
N HIS A 33 91.73 19.42 17.66
CA HIS A 33 92.67 19.12 18.75
C HIS A 33 94.10 18.89 18.25
N LYS A 34 94.27 18.15 17.15
CA LYS A 34 95.58 17.82 16.57
C LYS A 34 96.30 19.04 15.99
N HIS A 35 95.58 19.96 15.38
CA HIS A 35 96.18 21.11 14.70
C HIS A 35 96.32 22.37 15.56
N LEU A 36 95.55 22.52 16.64
CA LEU A 36 95.55 23.72 17.50
C LEU A 36 95.94 23.45 18.97
N GLY A 37 96.11 22.19 19.36
CA GLY A 37 96.46 21.78 20.73
C GLY A 37 95.27 21.70 21.69
N PRO A 38 95.47 21.26 22.95
CA PRO A 38 94.40 21.03 23.92
C PRO A 38 93.69 22.32 24.38
N ILE A 39 94.40 23.46 24.41
CA ILE A 39 93.88 24.79 24.77
C ILE A 39 94.66 25.84 23.97
N SER A 40 94.03 26.51 23.01
CA SER A 40 94.65 27.63 22.29
C SER A 40 94.48 28.93 23.08
N ASN A 41 95.58 29.64 23.37
CA ASN A 41 95.56 30.96 24.03
C ASN A 41 95.26 32.11 23.06
N GLN A 42 94.95 31.82 21.79
CA GLN A 42 94.65 32.83 20.77
C GLN A 42 93.14 32.99 20.60
N HIS A 43 92.61 34.18 20.88
CA HIS A 43 91.18 34.49 20.73
C HIS A 43 90.63 34.23 19.30
N ALA A 44 91.45 34.37 18.26
CA ALA A 44 91.06 34.11 16.88
C ALA A 44 90.72 32.61 16.61
N ALA A 45 91.36 31.68 17.32
CA ALA A 45 91.12 30.24 17.19
C ALA A 45 89.78 29.80 17.81
N TRP A 46 89.35 30.49 18.88
CA TRP A 46 88.04 30.28 19.51
C TRP A 46 86.90 30.80 18.64
N SER A 47 87.08 31.94 17.98
CA SER A 47 86.11 32.48 17.01
C SER A 47 85.94 31.53 15.80
N SER A 48 87.04 31.03 15.25
CA SER A 48 87.04 30.08 14.13
C SER A 48 86.39 28.74 14.51
N PHE A 49 86.62 28.25 15.74
CA PHE A 49 85.95 27.07 16.27
C PHE A 49 84.45 27.28 16.45
N GLY A 50 84.04 28.41 17.03
CA GLY A 50 82.64 28.74 17.20
C GLY A 50 81.89 28.80 15.85
N SER A 51 82.51 29.38 14.82
CA SER A 51 81.96 29.41 13.47
C SER A 51 81.84 28.02 12.83
N LEU A 52 82.87 27.19 12.96
CA LEU A 52 82.90 25.82 12.42
C LEU A 52 81.93 24.89 13.14
N LEU A 53 81.84 24.99 14.47
CA LEU A 53 80.89 24.26 15.31
C LEU A 53 79.45 24.70 15.03
N SER A 54 79.22 26.00 14.87
CA SER A 54 77.92 26.55 14.45
C SER A 54 77.52 26.04 13.07
N GLY A 55 78.44 26.03 12.09
CA GLY A 55 78.22 25.46 10.77
C GLY A 55 77.89 23.97 10.81
N PHE A 56 78.57 23.19 11.64
CA PHE A 56 78.28 21.78 11.86
C PHE A 56 76.89 21.55 12.45
N PHE A 57 76.53 22.28 13.52
CA PHE A 57 75.20 22.19 14.12
C PHE A 57 74.09 22.67 13.18
N MET A 58 74.36 23.66 12.31
CA MET A 58 73.42 24.13 11.30
C MET A 58 73.13 23.04 10.26
N VAL A 59 74.16 22.33 9.76
CA VAL A 59 73.99 21.21 8.83
C VAL A 59 73.25 20.05 9.50
N ALA A 60 73.62 19.70 10.74
CA ALA A 60 72.95 18.64 11.50
C ALA A 60 71.47 18.98 11.77
N SER A 61 71.17 20.22 12.17
CA SER A 61 69.81 20.72 12.40
C SER A 61 68.97 20.75 11.13
N THR A 62 69.56 21.17 10.01
CA THR A 62 68.90 21.14 8.69
C THR A 62 68.58 19.70 8.27
N GLY A 63 69.51 18.76 8.47
CA GLY A 63 69.29 17.34 8.20
C GLY A 63 68.18 16.72 9.06
N ALA A 64 68.12 17.08 10.35
CA ALA A 64 67.04 16.65 11.25
C ALA A 64 65.68 17.21 10.82
N THR A 65 65.63 18.47 10.39
CA THR A 65 64.41 19.12 9.89
C THR A 65 63.90 18.47 8.60
N VAL A 66 64.79 18.22 7.62
CA VAL A 66 64.45 17.52 6.37
C VAL A 66 63.92 16.11 6.66
N SER A 67 64.57 15.39 7.57
CA SER A 67 64.14 14.04 7.97
C SER A 67 62.74 14.06 8.60
N THR A 68 62.47 15.06 9.44
CA THR A 68 61.15 15.26 10.06
C THR A 68 60.08 15.57 9.02
N LEU A 69 60.37 16.44 8.05
CA LEU A 69 59.44 16.76 6.95
C LEU A 69 59.14 15.53 6.07
N LEU A 70 60.15 14.71 5.76
CA LEU A 70 59.97 13.47 5.01
C LEU A 70 59.12 12.44 5.79
N PHE A 71 59.36 12.32 7.10
CA PHE A 71 58.55 11.47 7.98
C PHE A 71 57.09 11.93 8.03
N LEU A 72 56.85 13.24 8.23
CA LEU A 72 55.50 13.82 8.23
C LEU A 72 54.81 13.64 6.87
N ALA A 73 55.51 13.84 5.76
CA ALA A 73 54.97 13.60 4.41
C ALA A 73 54.61 12.12 4.19
N HIS A 74 55.42 11.19 4.72
CA HIS A 74 55.12 9.76 4.67
C HIS A 74 53.89 9.39 5.50
N GLN A 75 53.82 9.92 6.73
CA GLN A 75 52.69 9.69 7.64
C GLN A 75 51.39 10.24 7.05
N ASN A 76 51.43 11.44 6.47
CA ASN A 76 50.27 12.05 5.82
C ASN A 76 49.77 11.19 4.63
N ARG A 77 50.69 10.64 3.81
CA ARG A 77 50.33 9.69 2.74
C ARG A 77 49.72 8.38 3.27
N GLN A 78 50.19 7.85 4.39
CA GLN A 78 49.57 6.66 4.99
C GLN A 78 48.17 6.96 5.53
N ILE A 79 48.00 8.09 6.24
CA ILE A 79 46.69 8.52 6.76
C ILE A 79 45.70 8.66 5.60
N GLN A 80 46.08 9.31 4.50
CA GLN A 80 45.24 9.44 3.31
C GLN A 80 44.83 8.07 2.72
N LYS A 81 45.74 7.10 2.65
CA LYS A 81 45.44 5.75 2.15
C LYS A 81 44.53 4.95 3.10
N THR A 82 44.69 5.13 4.39
CA THR A 82 43.82 4.47 5.38
C THR A 82 42.43 5.08 5.34
N ASN A 83 42.34 6.41 5.26
CA ASN A 83 41.08 7.13 5.13
C ASN A 83 40.33 6.73 3.85
N SER A 84 41.01 6.60 2.71
CA SER A 84 40.36 6.19 1.46
C SER A 84 39.86 4.75 1.50
N LYS A 85 40.62 3.82 2.12
CA LYS A 85 40.14 2.45 2.35
C LYS A 85 38.97 2.40 3.32
N GLN A 86 39.01 3.19 4.40
CA GLN A 86 37.90 3.29 5.34
C GLN A 86 36.65 3.85 4.65
N GLN A 87 36.78 4.88 3.82
CA GLN A 87 35.67 5.40 3.01
C GLN A 87 35.06 4.32 2.12
N GLN A 88 35.88 3.56 1.38
CA GLN A 88 35.38 2.48 0.52
C GLN A 88 34.64 1.38 1.32
N VAL A 89 35.19 0.97 2.47
CA VAL A 89 34.53 -0.02 3.32
C VAL A 89 33.22 0.52 3.89
N THR A 90 33.21 1.77 4.34
CA THR A 90 31.99 2.44 4.83
C THR A 90 30.95 2.56 3.73
N GLU A 91 31.32 2.96 2.52
CA GLU A 91 30.40 3.02 1.37
C GLU A 91 29.82 1.64 1.04
N ALA A 92 30.64 0.59 1.04
CA ALA A 92 30.18 -0.78 0.82
C ALA A 92 29.22 -1.25 1.93
N GLN A 93 29.51 -0.92 3.19
CA GLN A 93 28.64 -1.23 4.33
C GLN A 93 27.31 -0.46 4.27
N LEU A 94 27.34 0.82 3.90
CA LEU A 94 26.14 1.63 3.70
C LEU A 94 25.29 1.08 2.55
N ALA A 95 25.92 0.69 1.43
CA ALA A 95 25.21 0.07 0.30
C ALA A 95 24.57 -1.27 0.69
N ALA A 96 25.28 -2.12 1.43
CA ALA A 96 24.73 -3.38 1.94
C ALA A 96 23.55 -3.14 2.91
N THR A 97 23.67 -2.14 3.78
CA THR A 97 22.62 -1.76 4.73
C THR A 97 21.37 -1.24 4.01
N ASN A 98 21.55 -0.39 3.00
CA ASN A 98 20.44 0.16 2.21
C ASN A 98 19.71 -0.96 1.43
N PHE A 99 20.46 -1.90 0.85
CA PHE A 99 19.88 -3.07 0.20
C PHE A 99 19.04 -3.92 1.18
N GLU A 100 19.57 -4.20 2.36
CA GLU A 100 18.86 -4.94 3.40
C GLU A 100 17.59 -4.21 3.87
N GLN A 101 17.66 -2.89 4.06
CA GLN A 101 16.50 -2.07 4.40
C GLN A 101 15.44 -2.10 3.29
N TYR A 102 15.84 -2.01 2.02
CA TYR A 102 14.93 -2.11 0.88
C TYR A 102 14.22 -3.46 0.83
N VAL A 103 14.96 -4.56 1.00
CA VAL A 103 14.39 -5.93 1.04
C VAL A 103 13.41 -6.06 2.21
N ASN A 104 13.78 -5.58 3.39
CA ASN A 104 12.93 -5.63 4.58
C ASN A 104 11.67 -4.76 4.45
N HIS A 105 11.79 -3.55 3.89
CA HIS A 105 10.64 -2.68 3.65
C HIS A 105 9.63 -3.37 2.73
N ARG A 106 10.08 -3.89 1.57
CA ARG A 106 9.22 -4.67 0.66
C ARG A 106 8.56 -5.86 1.33
N ARG A 107 9.33 -6.63 2.12
CA ARG A 107 8.82 -7.77 2.86
C ARG A 107 7.72 -7.36 3.85
N PHE A 108 7.95 -6.31 4.66
CA PHE A 108 6.96 -5.82 5.62
C PHE A 108 5.69 -5.29 4.94
N PHE A 109 5.81 -4.67 3.76
CA PHE A 109 4.64 -4.29 2.97
C PHE A 109 3.82 -5.52 2.55
N ALA A 110 4.48 -6.56 2.02
CA ALA A 110 3.81 -7.80 1.63
C ALA A 110 3.18 -8.56 2.82
N GLU A 111 3.84 -8.54 3.98
CA GLU A 111 3.30 -9.07 5.24
C GLU A 111 2.05 -8.29 5.65
N ARG A 112 2.07 -6.95 5.59
CA ARG A 112 0.90 -6.13 5.87
C ARG A 112 -0.28 -6.41 4.94
N LEU A 113 -0.03 -6.63 3.65
CA LEU A 113 -1.08 -7.07 2.71
C LEU A 113 -1.68 -8.42 3.12
N THR A 114 -0.84 -9.35 3.59
CA THR A 114 -1.30 -10.66 4.06
C THR A 114 -2.12 -10.54 5.35
N GLU A 115 -1.71 -9.68 6.29
CA GLU A 115 -2.48 -9.37 7.50
C GLU A 115 -3.87 -8.80 7.16
N LEU A 116 -3.96 -7.94 6.14
CA LEU A 116 -5.24 -7.41 5.65
C LEU A 116 -6.13 -8.52 5.08
N GLU A 117 -5.58 -9.41 4.24
CA GLU A 117 -6.32 -10.57 3.73
C GLU A 117 -6.87 -11.45 4.87
N ILE A 118 -6.04 -11.74 5.88
CA ILE A 118 -6.44 -12.53 7.07
C ILE A 118 -7.52 -11.81 7.88
N THR A 119 -7.38 -10.50 8.08
CA THR A 119 -8.33 -9.67 8.85
C THR A 119 -9.75 -9.76 8.28
N PHE A 120 -9.87 -9.89 6.96
CA PHE A 120 -11.15 -10.07 6.26
C PHE A 120 -11.45 -11.54 5.91
N GLY A 121 -10.96 -12.48 6.72
CA GLY A 121 -11.28 -13.89 6.61
C GLY A 121 -10.80 -14.56 5.31
N ASN A 122 -9.75 -14.02 4.68
CA ASN A 122 -9.26 -14.43 3.36
C ASN A 122 -10.35 -14.41 2.28
N SER A 123 -11.31 -13.46 2.37
CA SER A 123 -12.39 -13.31 1.40
C SER A 123 -11.88 -12.79 0.04
N PHE A 124 -10.82 -11.99 0.06
CA PHE A 124 -10.14 -11.45 -1.12
C PHE A 124 -8.62 -11.70 -1.08
N LYS A 125 -7.97 -11.45 -2.21
CA LYS A 125 -6.51 -11.47 -2.34
C LYS A 125 -6.02 -10.29 -3.16
N PHE A 126 -4.87 -9.73 -2.81
CA PHE A 126 -4.15 -8.77 -3.66
C PHE A 126 -3.50 -9.49 -4.83
N GLU A 127 -3.80 -9.08 -6.07
CA GLU A 127 -3.31 -9.77 -7.27
C GLU A 127 -1.81 -9.53 -7.50
N LYS A 128 -1.37 -8.27 -7.51
CA LYS A 128 0.00 -7.90 -7.86
C LYS A 128 0.67 -7.10 -6.74
N ARG A 129 0.96 -7.78 -5.62
CA ARG A 129 1.60 -7.19 -4.42
C ARG A 129 2.84 -6.35 -4.72
N GLU A 130 3.72 -6.85 -5.58
CA GLU A 130 4.93 -6.12 -5.98
C GLU A 130 4.62 -4.89 -6.85
N SER A 131 3.62 -4.99 -7.73
CA SER A 131 3.17 -3.85 -8.52
C SER A 131 2.57 -2.77 -7.62
N LEU A 132 1.78 -3.15 -6.61
CA LEU A 132 1.24 -2.24 -5.61
C LEU A 132 2.35 -1.52 -4.83
N TYR A 133 3.38 -2.25 -4.38
CA TYR A 133 4.53 -1.65 -3.71
C TYR A 133 5.18 -0.57 -4.60
N ASN A 134 5.46 -0.91 -5.87
CA ASN A 134 6.09 0.02 -6.81
C ASN A 134 5.17 1.20 -7.20
N LYS A 135 3.84 1.04 -7.14
CA LYS A 135 2.89 2.15 -7.34
C LYS A 135 2.91 3.15 -6.18
N ILE A 136 3.09 2.66 -4.94
CA ILE A 136 3.18 3.51 -3.74
C ILE A 136 4.56 4.16 -3.63
N PHE A 137 5.62 3.40 -3.92
CA PHE A 137 7.01 3.84 -3.82
C PHE A 137 7.75 3.70 -5.16
N PRO A 138 7.42 4.53 -6.17
CA PRO A 138 7.98 4.39 -7.52
C PRO A 138 9.50 4.61 -7.60
N ASN A 139 10.07 5.36 -6.64
CA ASN A 139 11.51 5.64 -6.60
C ASN A 139 12.31 4.60 -5.81
N ASN A 140 11.65 3.64 -5.16
CA ASN A 140 12.34 2.68 -4.31
C ASN A 140 13.08 1.63 -5.15
N SER A 141 14.37 1.48 -4.86
CA SER A 141 15.29 0.57 -5.52
C SER A 141 16.34 0.09 -4.50
N PRO A 142 17.15 -0.93 -4.82
CA PRO A 142 18.31 -1.34 -4.03
C PRO A 142 19.24 -0.21 -3.59
N THR A 143 19.27 0.90 -4.34
CA THR A 143 20.17 2.04 -4.12
C THR A 143 19.45 3.30 -3.60
N ASN A 144 18.13 3.34 -3.60
CA ASN A 144 17.34 4.49 -3.15
C ASN A 144 16.12 4.00 -2.37
N LEU A 145 15.97 4.43 -1.11
CA LEU A 145 14.88 3.98 -0.25
C LEU A 145 14.18 5.17 0.42
N GLU A 146 12.90 5.29 0.12
CA GLU A 146 11.96 6.21 0.74
C GLU A 146 10.99 5.42 1.62
N PHE A 147 10.85 5.84 2.88
CA PHE A 147 9.90 5.26 3.85
C PHE A 147 8.56 6.00 3.87
N THR A 148 8.51 7.19 3.27
CA THR A 148 7.30 8.01 3.19
C THR A 148 6.91 8.22 1.74
N ALA A 149 5.61 8.31 1.49
CA ALA A 149 5.08 8.63 0.18
C ALA A 149 4.06 9.75 0.35
N LYS A 150 4.23 10.87 -0.35
CA LYS A 150 3.26 11.97 -0.27
C LYS A 150 1.95 11.57 -0.93
N VAL A 151 0.82 12.10 -0.48
CA VAL A 151 -0.44 11.99 -1.21
C VAL A 151 -0.58 13.18 -2.13
N ASP A 152 -0.52 12.95 -3.44
CA ASP A 152 -0.73 14.00 -4.44
C ASP A 152 -2.05 13.73 -5.17
N SER A 153 -3.07 14.52 -4.85
CA SER A 153 -4.40 14.47 -5.47
C SER A 153 -4.60 15.55 -6.54
N SER A 154 -3.54 16.26 -6.95
CA SER A 154 -3.62 17.27 -8.01
C SER A 154 -3.96 16.63 -9.36
N ILE A 155 -4.65 17.37 -10.23
CA ILE A 155 -5.08 16.86 -11.54
C ILE A 155 -3.87 16.50 -12.42
N ASP A 156 -2.78 17.27 -12.31
CA ASP A 156 -1.63 17.16 -13.22
C ASP A 156 -0.60 16.10 -12.78
N ASN A 157 -0.54 15.75 -11.49
CA ASN A 157 0.47 14.85 -10.94
C ASN A 157 -0.12 13.81 -9.97
N GLN A 158 -1.37 13.38 -10.19
CA GLN A 158 -2.03 12.42 -9.30
C GLN A 158 -1.22 11.13 -9.18
N ASN A 159 -0.74 10.85 -7.97
CA ASN A 159 -0.07 9.59 -7.68
C ASN A 159 -1.06 8.52 -7.21
N TYR A 160 -0.57 7.30 -6.99
CA TYR A 160 -1.43 6.17 -6.65
C TYR A 160 -2.27 6.39 -5.38
N LEU A 161 -1.65 6.89 -4.31
CA LEU A 161 -2.37 7.21 -3.07
C LEU A 161 -3.39 8.33 -3.29
N GLY A 162 -3.03 9.36 -4.07
CA GLY A 162 -3.94 10.43 -4.42
C GLY A 162 -5.12 10.00 -5.29
N LYS A 163 -4.95 8.99 -6.16
CA LYS A 163 -6.04 8.36 -6.91
C LYS A 163 -7.03 7.69 -5.97
N LEU A 164 -6.55 6.85 -5.05
CA LEU A 164 -7.40 6.21 -4.03
C LEU A 164 -8.12 7.25 -3.17
N ASN A 165 -7.38 8.27 -2.70
CA ASN A 165 -7.93 9.38 -1.93
C ASN A 165 -9.06 10.08 -2.69
N SER A 166 -8.83 10.41 -3.97
CA SER A 166 -9.82 11.10 -4.81
C SER A 166 -11.09 10.26 -5.00
N ILE A 167 -10.97 8.95 -5.23
CA ILE A 167 -12.13 8.06 -5.37
C ILE A 167 -12.92 7.99 -4.05
N LEU A 168 -12.23 7.82 -2.91
CA LEU A 168 -12.85 7.78 -1.60
C LEU A 168 -13.53 9.11 -1.24
N THR A 169 -12.90 10.25 -1.55
CA THR A 169 -13.53 11.56 -1.37
C THR A 169 -14.77 11.71 -2.26
N LYS A 170 -14.73 11.26 -3.51
CA LYS A 170 -15.92 11.28 -4.40
C LYS A 170 -17.05 10.38 -3.88
N LEU A 171 -16.73 9.25 -3.24
CA LEU A 171 -17.70 8.38 -2.57
C LEU A 171 -18.27 9.06 -1.32
N ASP A 172 -17.44 9.69 -0.51
CA ASP A 172 -17.87 10.46 0.66
C ASP A 172 -18.80 11.60 0.24
N ASP A 173 -18.47 12.34 -0.82
CA ASP A 173 -19.30 13.42 -1.36
C ASP A 173 -20.62 12.90 -1.94
N PHE A 174 -20.56 11.80 -2.71
CA PHE A 174 -21.76 11.14 -3.23
C PHE A 174 -22.68 10.66 -2.11
N SER A 175 -22.12 10.17 -1.00
CA SER A 175 -22.92 9.71 0.13
C SER A 175 -23.60 10.84 0.91
N ARG A 176 -23.11 12.08 0.83
CA ARG A 176 -23.73 13.24 1.48
C ARG A 176 -24.90 13.81 0.68
N ASP A 177 -24.80 13.76 -0.64
CA ASP A 177 -25.83 14.27 -1.55
C ASP A 177 -26.02 13.29 -2.73
N PRO A 178 -26.71 12.16 -2.50
CA PRO A 178 -26.85 11.13 -3.52
C PRO A 178 -27.95 11.46 -4.53
N ASP A 179 -27.59 11.45 -5.81
CA ASP A 179 -28.53 11.65 -6.93
C ASP A 179 -29.13 10.31 -7.42
N TRP A 180 -30.00 9.70 -6.62
CA TRP A 180 -30.59 8.39 -6.95
C TRP A 180 -31.53 8.41 -8.16
N LYS A 181 -32.13 9.56 -8.51
CA LYS A 181 -33.18 9.65 -9.54
C LYS A 181 -32.66 9.64 -10.98
N ASN A 182 -31.41 10.02 -11.21
CA ASN A 182 -30.84 10.11 -12.56
C ASN A 182 -29.86 8.97 -12.86
N SER A 183 -28.59 9.22 -12.55
CA SER A 183 -27.45 8.36 -12.88
C SER A 183 -26.69 7.92 -11.63
N GLY A 184 -27.24 8.17 -10.43
CA GLY A 184 -26.58 7.91 -9.16
C GLY A 184 -26.14 6.46 -9.01
N ALA A 185 -27.00 5.49 -9.34
CA ALA A 185 -26.62 4.08 -9.31
C ALA A 185 -25.44 3.77 -10.25
N ARG A 186 -25.47 4.30 -11.48
CA ARG A 186 -24.39 4.14 -12.46
C ARG A 186 -23.09 4.80 -11.99
N ARG A 187 -23.19 5.99 -11.39
CA ARG A 187 -22.06 6.73 -10.83
C ARG A 187 -21.47 5.98 -9.64
N LEU A 188 -22.32 5.48 -8.74
CA LEU A 188 -21.91 4.69 -7.57
C LEU A 188 -21.16 3.44 -8.01
N ILE A 189 -21.76 2.61 -8.88
CA ILE A 189 -21.09 1.38 -9.32
C ILE A 189 -19.78 1.67 -10.06
N GLY A 190 -19.72 2.76 -10.84
CA GLY A 190 -18.48 3.22 -11.46
C GLY A 190 -17.40 3.55 -10.43
N LEU A 191 -17.73 4.31 -9.38
CA LEU A 191 -16.79 4.63 -8.30
C LEU A 191 -16.34 3.38 -7.53
N LEU A 192 -17.25 2.43 -7.28
CA LEU A 192 -16.91 1.17 -6.60
C LEU A 192 -15.98 0.31 -7.46
N ILE A 193 -16.23 0.20 -8.77
CA ILE A 193 -15.37 -0.53 -9.70
C ILE A 193 -13.99 0.14 -9.79
N ASP A 194 -13.93 1.47 -9.98
CA ASP A 194 -12.68 2.23 -10.02
C ASP A 194 -11.85 2.02 -8.75
N LEU A 195 -12.52 1.96 -7.59
CA LEU A 195 -11.88 1.67 -6.31
C LEU A 195 -11.36 0.24 -6.23
N ASN A 196 -12.15 -0.76 -6.65
CA ASN A 196 -11.73 -2.16 -6.66
C ASN A 196 -10.51 -2.36 -7.57
N GLU A 197 -10.53 -1.81 -8.78
CA GLU A 197 -9.39 -1.84 -9.70
C GLU A 197 -8.16 -1.10 -9.16
N ALA A 198 -8.36 0.06 -8.52
CA ALA A 198 -7.26 0.80 -7.92
C ALA A 198 -6.60 -0.02 -6.80
N LEU A 199 -7.37 -0.72 -5.97
CA LEU A 199 -6.86 -1.58 -4.90
C LEU A 199 -6.21 -2.88 -5.40
N ASP A 200 -6.47 -3.27 -6.66
CA ASP A 200 -5.93 -4.50 -7.27
C ASP A 200 -6.26 -5.76 -6.45
N ILE A 201 -7.51 -5.83 -5.96
CA ILE A 201 -8.04 -6.96 -5.21
C ILE A 201 -9.02 -7.78 -6.04
N ARG A 202 -9.04 -9.08 -5.78
CA ARG A 202 -10.04 -10.02 -6.31
C ARG A 202 -10.65 -10.86 -5.21
N MET A 203 -11.91 -11.24 -5.35
CA MET A 203 -12.55 -12.17 -4.43
C MET A 203 -12.13 -13.60 -4.71
N ILE A 204 -11.91 -14.37 -3.65
CA ILE A 204 -11.51 -15.79 -3.72
C ILE A 204 -12.43 -16.73 -2.93
N ASN A 205 -13.38 -16.18 -2.18
CA ASN A 205 -14.40 -16.94 -1.45
C ASN A 205 -15.42 -17.61 -2.39
N GLU A 206 -16.45 -18.24 -1.83
CA GLU A 206 -17.61 -18.67 -2.61
C GLU A 206 -18.33 -17.46 -3.21
N ALA A 207 -18.94 -17.63 -4.39
CA ALA A 207 -19.73 -16.56 -5.00
C ALA A 207 -21.04 -16.40 -4.24
N TYR A 208 -21.37 -15.15 -3.89
CA TYR A 208 -22.65 -14.80 -3.32
C TYR A 208 -23.55 -14.19 -4.38
N ASP A 209 -24.84 -14.39 -4.21
CA ASP A 209 -25.84 -13.65 -4.97
C ASP A 209 -25.64 -12.15 -4.74
N GLY A 210 -25.69 -11.37 -5.83
CA GLY A 210 -25.43 -9.93 -5.80
C GLY A 210 -23.97 -9.54 -6.00
N ASP A 211 -23.03 -10.49 -6.05
CA ASP A 211 -21.62 -10.18 -6.34
C ASP A 211 -21.47 -9.62 -7.76
N VAL A 212 -20.69 -8.54 -7.89
CA VAL A 212 -20.42 -7.89 -9.16
C VAL A 212 -19.21 -8.53 -9.84
N ASN A 213 -19.42 -9.04 -11.04
CA ASN A 213 -18.35 -9.42 -11.96
C ASN A 213 -18.02 -8.23 -12.87
N PHE A 214 -16.73 -7.93 -13.01
CA PHE A 214 -16.23 -6.91 -13.93
C PHE A 214 -15.00 -7.43 -14.66
N SER A 215 -14.94 -7.24 -15.99
CA SER A 215 -13.82 -7.74 -16.81
C SER A 215 -13.50 -9.23 -16.58
N ASN A 216 -14.53 -10.07 -16.49
CA ASN A 216 -14.45 -11.51 -16.21
C ASN A 216 -13.86 -11.91 -14.84
N SER A 217 -13.74 -10.96 -13.90
CA SER A 217 -13.26 -11.24 -12.55
C SER A 217 -14.31 -10.81 -11.52
N ARG A 218 -14.45 -11.58 -10.44
CA ARG A 218 -15.35 -11.24 -9.34
C ARG A 218 -14.72 -10.17 -8.46
N THR A 219 -15.37 -9.02 -8.39
CA THR A 219 -14.97 -7.90 -7.54
C THR A 219 -15.38 -8.14 -6.10
N ALA A 220 -14.87 -7.33 -5.16
CA ALA A 220 -15.31 -7.36 -3.76
C ALA A 220 -16.67 -6.68 -3.52
N ILE A 221 -17.34 -6.22 -4.58
CA ILE A 221 -18.58 -5.45 -4.50
C ILE A 221 -19.77 -6.42 -4.51
N ASN A 222 -20.66 -6.27 -3.54
CA ASN A 222 -21.98 -6.90 -3.53
C ASN A 222 -23.06 -5.80 -3.58
N ILE A 223 -24.05 -5.94 -4.45
CA ILE A 223 -25.09 -4.90 -4.65
C ILE A 223 -26.04 -4.76 -3.46
N TYR A 224 -26.17 -5.77 -2.60
CA TYR A 224 -27.02 -5.72 -1.42
C TYR A 224 -26.31 -5.09 -0.22
N SER A 225 -24.97 -5.07 -0.23
CA SER A 225 -24.15 -4.46 0.83
C SER A 225 -22.91 -3.72 0.29
N PRO A 226 -23.09 -2.67 -0.55
CA PRO A 226 -21.97 -1.93 -1.12
C PRO A 226 -21.08 -1.27 -0.05
N GLU A 227 -21.64 -0.96 1.13
CA GLU A 227 -20.94 -0.36 2.25
C GLU A 227 -19.86 -1.28 2.86
N GLU A 228 -20.06 -2.60 2.83
CA GLU A 228 -19.05 -3.55 3.30
C GLU A 228 -17.74 -3.38 2.52
N PHE A 229 -17.86 -3.27 1.18
CA PHE A 229 -16.70 -3.07 0.32
C PHE A 229 -16.04 -1.70 0.57
N ILE A 230 -16.82 -0.63 0.76
CA ILE A 230 -16.28 0.68 1.12
C ILE A 230 -15.50 0.61 2.44
N GLY A 231 -16.02 -0.11 3.44
CA GLY A 231 -15.35 -0.35 4.72
C GLY A 231 -14.02 -1.11 4.57
N ILE A 232 -13.99 -2.16 3.74
CA ILE A 232 -12.77 -2.89 3.38
C ILE A 232 -11.76 -1.93 2.73
N ALA A 233 -12.19 -1.19 1.70
CA ALA A 233 -11.36 -0.28 0.94
C ALA A 233 -10.74 0.83 1.82
N ARG A 234 -11.53 1.42 2.73
CA ARG A 234 -11.05 2.42 3.70
C ARG A 234 -10.04 1.83 4.67
N THR A 235 -10.26 0.61 5.14
CA THR A 235 -9.30 -0.09 6.01
C THR A 235 -7.97 -0.33 5.30
N ILE A 236 -8.00 -0.82 4.07
CA ILE A 236 -6.80 -1.03 3.24
C ILE A 236 -6.09 0.32 3.00
N TYR A 237 -6.82 1.36 2.59
CA TYR A 237 -6.25 2.68 2.36
C TYR A 237 -5.61 3.25 3.62
N ASN A 238 -6.28 3.20 4.77
CA ASN A 238 -5.73 3.65 6.05
C ASN A 238 -4.49 2.86 6.48
N SER A 239 -4.40 1.58 6.11
CA SER A 239 -3.18 0.79 6.28
C SER A 239 -2.04 1.32 5.40
N PHE A 240 -2.32 1.72 4.15
CA PHE A 240 -1.33 2.36 3.28
C PHE A 240 -0.89 3.72 3.82
N MET A 241 -1.83 4.52 4.33
CA MET A 241 -1.53 5.83 4.94
C MET A 241 -0.62 5.68 6.15
N PHE A 242 -0.92 4.72 7.03
CA PHE A 242 -0.06 4.40 8.17
C PHE A 242 1.34 3.98 7.72
N TYR A 243 1.42 3.05 6.77
CA TYR A 243 2.69 2.53 6.26
C TYR A 243 3.56 3.61 5.59
N THR A 244 2.93 4.63 5.00
CA THR A 244 3.59 5.71 4.26
C THR A 244 3.83 6.97 5.10
N GLY A 245 3.53 6.93 6.40
CA GLY A 245 3.72 8.06 7.32
C GLY A 245 2.72 9.20 7.16
N ASN A 246 1.55 8.94 6.58
CA ASN A 246 0.49 9.92 6.39
C ASN A 246 -0.64 9.77 7.43
N PRO A 247 -1.41 10.84 7.71
CA PRO A 247 -2.59 10.75 8.55
C PRO A 247 -3.66 9.84 7.92
N LYS A 248 -4.37 9.10 8.76
CA LYS A 248 -5.53 8.31 8.31
C LYS A 248 -6.62 9.23 7.76
N LEU A 249 -7.47 8.68 6.89
CA LEU A 249 -8.70 9.37 6.51
C LEU A 249 -9.57 9.62 7.76
N PRO A 250 -10.30 10.75 7.79
CA PRO A 250 -11.34 10.98 8.78
C PRO A 250 -12.35 9.82 8.82
N GLU A 251 -13.01 9.69 9.97
CA GLU A 251 -14.10 8.72 10.12
C GLU A 251 -15.18 8.95 9.04
N TYR A 252 -15.69 7.83 8.54
CA TYR A 252 -16.77 7.85 7.57
C TYR A 252 -18.08 8.07 8.33
N HIS A 253 -18.68 9.23 8.15
CA HIS A 253 -19.92 9.56 8.85
C HIS A 253 -21.18 9.35 8.00
N ALA A 254 -21.04 8.99 6.72
CA ALA A 254 -22.15 8.91 5.79
C ALA A 254 -22.48 7.46 5.47
N VAL A 255 -23.49 6.90 6.13
CA VAL A 255 -24.07 5.61 5.74
C VAL A 255 -24.95 5.88 4.53
N MET A 256 -24.61 5.34 3.35
CA MET A 256 -25.49 5.46 2.17
C MET A 256 -26.81 4.72 2.39
N GLY A 257 -26.79 3.75 3.30
CA GLY A 257 -27.91 2.97 3.77
C GLY A 257 -28.52 2.14 2.66
N ARG A 258 -29.77 1.76 2.90
CA ARG A 258 -30.54 0.93 1.99
C ARG A 258 -30.71 1.54 0.60
N SER A 259 -30.78 2.87 0.50
CA SER A 259 -30.98 3.56 -0.77
C SER A 259 -29.89 3.23 -1.80
N ALA A 260 -28.64 2.99 -1.36
CA ALA A 260 -27.58 2.53 -2.26
C ALA A 260 -27.85 1.14 -2.80
N SER A 261 -28.18 0.19 -1.93
CA SER A 261 -28.48 -1.19 -2.32
C SER A 261 -29.68 -1.26 -3.26
N ASP A 262 -30.77 -0.55 -2.92
CA ASP A 262 -31.97 -0.48 -3.74
C ASP A 262 -31.66 0.13 -5.11
N SER A 263 -30.92 1.23 -5.17
CA SER A 263 -30.57 1.87 -6.44
C SER A 263 -29.68 0.98 -7.33
N LEU A 264 -28.74 0.25 -6.73
CA LEU A 264 -27.90 -0.71 -7.47
C LEU A 264 -28.72 -1.90 -7.97
N MET A 265 -29.59 -2.45 -7.13
CA MET A 265 -30.48 -3.55 -7.48
C MET A 265 -31.40 -3.16 -8.64
N GLU A 266 -32.03 -1.98 -8.58
CA GLU A 266 -32.87 -1.44 -9.65
C GLU A 266 -32.08 -1.24 -10.95
N PHE A 267 -30.88 -0.65 -10.84
CA PHE A 267 -29.99 -0.43 -11.99
C PHE A 267 -29.66 -1.74 -12.70
N PHE A 268 -29.26 -2.79 -11.96
CA PHE A 268 -28.91 -4.06 -12.58
C PHE A 268 -30.12 -4.84 -13.08
N LEU A 269 -31.28 -4.72 -12.44
CA LEU A 269 -32.53 -5.28 -12.95
C LEU A 269 -32.90 -4.69 -14.32
N ARG A 270 -32.89 -3.35 -14.44
CA ARG A 270 -33.28 -2.65 -15.68
C ARG A 270 -32.29 -2.87 -16.82
N ASN A 271 -31.02 -3.09 -16.51
CA ASN A 271 -29.97 -3.26 -17.50
C ASN A 271 -29.57 -4.73 -17.76
N THR A 272 -30.43 -5.68 -17.38
CA THR A 272 -30.19 -7.11 -17.63
C THR A 272 -30.14 -7.36 -19.14
N GLY A 273 -29.00 -7.83 -19.66
CA GLY A 273 -28.84 -8.19 -21.08
C GLY A 273 -28.29 -7.08 -22.00
N ALA A 274 -28.09 -5.87 -21.50
CA ALA A 274 -27.25 -4.89 -22.20
C ALA A 274 -25.79 -5.35 -22.19
N SER A 275 -25.00 -4.93 -23.20
CA SER A 275 -23.55 -5.16 -23.30
C SER A 275 -22.77 -4.39 -22.22
N ASN A 276 -23.15 -4.54 -20.96
CA ASN A 276 -22.48 -3.91 -19.84
C ASN A 276 -21.19 -4.68 -19.51
N PRO A 277 -20.09 -3.97 -19.24
CA PRO A 277 -18.84 -4.61 -18.83
C PRO A 277 -18.94 -5.25 -17.43
N SER A 278 -20.01 -4.94 -16.68
CA SER A 278 -20.34 -5.55 -15.39
C SER A 278 -21.59 -6.44 -15.47
N SER A 279 -21.56 -7.54 -14.72
CA SER A 279 -22.69 -8.46 -14.55
C SER A 279 -22.84 -8.86 -13.08
N ILE A 280 -24.04 -9.32 -12.69
CA ILE A 280 -24.34 -9.74 -11.32
C ILE A 280 -24.48 -11.25 -11.24
N VAL A 281 -23.88 -11.85 -10.22
CA VAL A 281 -24.09 -13.25 -9.88
C VAL A 281 -25.49 -13.44 -9.30
N LYS A 282 -26.32 -14.27 -9.93
CA LYS A 282 -27.64 -14.69 -9.43
C LYS A 282 -27.78 -16.20 -9.58
N VAL A 283 -27.61 -16.91 -8.46
CA VAL A 283 -27.71 -18.36 -8.33
C VAL A 283 -29.07 -18.76 -7.75
N ILE A 284 -29.66 -17.94 -6.87
CA ILE A 284 -30.97 -18.22 -6.25
C ILE A 284 -32.07 -18.23 -7.32
N PRO A 285 -32.82 -19.34 -7.48
CA PRO A 285 -33.92 -19.42 -8.43
C PRO A 285 -34.99 -18.37 -8.13
N GLY A 286 -35.40 -17.61 -9.14
CA GLY A 286 -36.44 -16.57 -9.00
C GLY A 286 -35.98 -15.29 -8.31
N LEU A 287 -34.69 -15.11 -7.98
CA LEU A 287 -34.19 -13.91 -7.30
C LEU A 287 -34.55 -12.63 -8.05
N ALA A 288 -34.35 -12.59 -9.36
CA ALA A 288 -34.72 -11.43 -10.17
C ALA A 288 -36.24 -11.13 -10.17
N LEU A 289 -37.09 -12.14 -9.94
CA LEU A 289 -38.53 -11.91 -9.77
C LEU A 289 -38.81 -11.31 -8.39
N MET A 290 -38.17 -11.82 -7.33
CA MET A 290 -38.30 -11.28 -5.98
C MET A 290 -37.86 -9.82 -5.88
N GLU A 291 -36.78 -9.44 -6.57
CA GLU A 291 -36.33 -8.04 -6.64
C GLU A 291 -37.35 -7.15 -7.39
N LYS A 292 -37.97 -7.65 -8.48
CA LYS A 292 -39.03 -6.92 -9.20
C LYS A 292 -40.28 -6.76 -8.34
N ILE A 293 -40.71 -7.83 -7.67
CA ILE A 293 -41.83 -7.79 -6.73
C ILE A 293 -41.54 -6.76 -5.65
N TYR A 294 -40.34 -6.76 -5.07
CA TYR A 294 -39.95 -5.78 -4.06
C TYR A 294 -40.15 -4.33 -4.54
N PHE A 295 -39.70 -3.98 -5.75
CA PHE A 295 -39.89 -2.64 -6.28
C PHE A 295 -41.35 -2.32 -6.60
N ASN A 296 -42.11 -3.27 -7.16
CA ASN A 296 -43.54 -3.05 -7.37
C ASN A 296 -44.27 -2.79 -6.05
N LEU A 297 -43.95 -3.54 -4.99
CA LEU A 297 -44.53 -3.35 -3.65
C LEU A 297 -44.13 -2.02 -3.02
N TYR A 298 -42.95 -1.50 -3.35
CA TYR A 298 -42.51 -0.18 -2.91
C TYR A 298 -43.27 0.97 -3.59
N GLU A 299 -43.72 0.78 -4.84
CA GLU A 299 -44.48 1.78 -5.60
C GLU A 299 -45.99 1.79 -5.30
N ILE A 300 -46.54 0.71 -4.75
CA ILE A 300 -47.96 0.63 -4.38
C ILE A 300 -48.24 1.56 -3.19
N ASP A 301 -49.19 2.48 -3.35
CA ASP A 301 -49.56 3.47 -2.33
C ASP A 301 -50.13 2.83 -1.04
N LEU A 302 -50.10 3.62 0.04
CA LEU A 302 -50.52 3.29 1.40
C LEU A 302 -51.94 2.72 1.50
N SER A 303 -52.84 3.07 0.59
CA SER A 303 -54.22 2.57 0.55
C SER A 303 -54.30 1.06 0.34
N HIS A 304 -53.42 0.50 -0.50
CA HIS A 304 -53.33 -0.92 -0.82
C HIS A 304 -52.20 -1.64 -0.06
N PHE A 305 -51.23 -0.87 0.44
CA PHE A 305 -50.06 -1.38 1.16
C PHE A 305 -50.40 -2.22 2.40
N GLN A 306 -51.55 -1.97 3.03
CA GLN A 306 -52.02 -2.73 4.22
C GLN A 306 -52.10 -4.23 3.94
N PHE A 307 -52.52 -4.61 2.74
CA PHE A 307 -52.60 -6.01 2.32
C PHE A 307 -51.21 -6.59 2.04
N MET A 308 -50.30 -5.77 1.52
CA MET A 308 -48.99 -6.21 1.03
C MET A 308 -47.87 -6.13 2.07
N GLN A 309 -48.13 -5.51 3.23
CA GLN A 309 -47.15 -5.29 4.29
C GLN A 309 -46.37 -6.56 4.69
N PRO A 310 -46.98 -7.76 4.84
CA PRO A 310 -46.22 -8.93 5.27
C PRO A 310 -45.22 -9.42 4.20
N SER A 311 -45.63 -9.48 2.93
CA SER A 311 -44.73 -9.91 1.85
C SER A 311 -43.64 -8.87 1.61
N TYR A 312 -44.00 -7.58 1.64
CA TYR A 312 -43.04 -6.50 1.54
C TYR A 312 -42.04 -6.52 2.69
N GLY A 313 -42.50 -6.67 3.94
CA GLY A 313 -41.64 -6.79 5.12
C GLY A 313 -40.65 -7.96 5.02
N THR A 314 -41.11 -9.11 4.53
CA THR A 314 -40.25 -10.28 4.29
C THR A 314 -39.15 -9.98 3.26
N LEU A 315 -39.50 -9.36 2.14
CA LEU A 315 -38.51 -8.96 1.11
C LEU A 315 -37.58 -7.86 1.61
N VAL A 316 -38.08 -6.94 2.43
CA VAL A 316 -37.29 -5.89 3.07
C VAL A 316 -36.20 -6.48 3.95
N GLU A 317 -36.57 -7.44 4.80
CA GLU A 317 -35.61 -8.13 5.66
C GLU A 317 -34.63 -8.97 4.84
N ALA A 318 -35.11 -9.64 3.78
CA ALA A 318 -34.27 -10.46 2.92
C ALA A 318 -33.23 -9.63 2.15
N PHE A 319 -33.58 -8.44 1.65
CA PHE A 319 -32.66 -7.56 0.91
C PHE A 319 -31.86 -6.60 1.78
N ALA A 320 -31.92 -6.74 3.11
CA ALA A 320 -31.23 -5.84 4.04
C ALA A 320 -29.69 -5.99 4.02
N SER A 321 -29.16 -7.17 3.67
CA SER A 321 -27.73 -7.42 3.54
C SER A 321 -27.45 -8.62 2.63
N ARG A 322 -26.17 -8.81 2.24
CA ARG A 322 -25.73 -10.00 1.51
C ARG A 322 -26.10 -11.30 2.24
N GLU A 323 -25.90 -11.38 3.55
CA GLU A 323 -26.19 -12.58 4.36
C GLU A 323 -27.69 -12.83 4.48
N ALA A 324 -28.51 -11.76 4.52
CA ALA A 324 -29.96 -11.89 4.58
C ALA A 324 -30.53 -12.45 3.27
N VAL A 325 -29.98 -12.06 2.12
CA VAL A 325 -30.41 -12.57 0.79
C VAL A 325 -30.22 -14.08 0.70
N MET A 326 -29.20 -14.61 1.36
CA MET A 326 -28.93 -16.05 1.38
C MET A 326 -30.06 -16.87 2.03
N ARG A 327 -30.91 -16.25 2.86
CA ARG A 327 -32.11 -16.92 3.40
C ARG A 327 -33.12 -17.27 2.31
N LEU A 328 -33.13 -16.54 1.19
CA LEU A 328 -33.97 -16.84 0.03
C LEU A 328 -33.52 -18.12 -0.73
N ARG A 329 -32.42 -18.76 -0.31
CA ARG A 329 -32.12 -20.15 -0.72
C ARG A 329 -33.07 -21.16 -0.09
N ASP A 330 -33.69 -20.83 1.04
CA ASP A 330 -34.69 -21.68 1.67
C ASP A 330 -35.97 -21.68 0.82
N ARG A 331 -36.23 -22.83 0.20
CA ARG A 331 -37.37 -23.02 -0.69
C ARG A 331 -38.70 -22.90 0.04
N LEU A 332 -38.78 -23.33 1.30
CA LEU A 332 -40.02 -23.24 2.07
C LEU A 332 -40.35 -21.78 2.38
N LEU A 333 -39.32 -20.96 2.67
CA LEU A 333 -39.48 -19.53 2.83
C LEU A 333 -39.98 -18.88 1.53
N VAL A 334 -39.39 -19.23 0.38
CA VAL A 334 -39.80 -18.67 -0.92
C VAL A 334 -41.19 -19.13 -1.35
N GLU A 335 -41.55 -20.40 -1.12
CA GLU A 335 -42.90 -20.91 -1.39
C GLU A 335 -43.93 -20.21 -0.51
N HIS A 336 -43.67 -20.08 0.79
CA HIS A 336 -44.57 -19.36 1.70
C HIS A 336 -44.72 -17.88 1.31
N LEU A 337 -43.62 -17.22 0.96
CA LEU A 337 -43.63 -15.83 0.46
C LEU A 337 -44.50 -15.73 -0.81
N ALA A 338 -44.37 -16.66 -1.74
CA ALA A 338 -45.13 -16.64 -2.99
C ALA A 338 -46.63 -16.91 -2.76
N GLU A 339 -46.99 -17.87 -1.92
CA GLU A 339 -48.39 -18.17 -1.58
C GLU A 339 -49.05 -17.00 -0.84
N SER A 340 -48.37 -16.47 0.18
CA SER A 340 -48.83 -15.31 0.95
C SER A 340 -48.96 -14.08 0.05
N GLY A 341 -47.99 -13.86 -0.83
CA GLY A 341 -48.01 -12.81 -1.85
C GLY A 341 -49.22 -12.91 -2.77
N CYS A 342 -49.48 -14.07 -3.36
CA CYS A 342 -50.65 -14.31 -4.22
C CYS A 342 -51.98 -14.04 -3.50
N GLU A 343 -52.11 -14.47 -2.25
CA GLU A 343 -53.32 -14.23 -1.45
C GLU A 343 -53.50 -12.72 -1.19
N GLN A 344 -52.42 -12.03 -0.83
CA GLN A 344 -52.43 -10.60 -0.53
C GLN A 344 -52.76 -9.76 -1.78
N THR A 345 -52.13 -10.02 -2.92
CA THR A 345 -52.40 -9.33 -4.18
C THR A 345 -53.82 -9.60 -4.68
N SER A 346 -54.32 -10.83 -4.54
CA SER A 346 -55.70 -11.16 -4.92
C SER A 346 -56.73 -10.41 -4.08
N LYS A 347 -56.48 -10.27 -2.76
CA LYS A 347 -57.32 -9.45 -1.88
C LYS A 347 -57.26 -7.97 -2.26
N ALA A 348 -56.06 -7.43 -2.50
CA ALA A 348 -55.91 -6.04 -2.93
C ALA A 348 -56.65 -5.76 -4.25
N LEU A 349 -56.49 -6.63 -5.26
CA LEU A 349 -57.19 -6.53 -6.55
C LEU A 349 -58.72 -6.60 -6.40
N ALA A 350 -59.26 -7.38 -5.46
CA ALA A 350 -60.70 -7.42 -5.22
C ALA A 350 -61.26 -6.11 -4.62
N HIS A 351 -60.41 -5.27 -4.03
CA HIS A 351 -60.78 -3.98 -3.43
C HIS A 351 -60.35 -2.77 -4.29
N ALA A 352 -59.47 -2.97 -5.27
CA ALA A 352 -59.04 -1.95 -6.21
C ALA A 352 -60.00 -1.93 -7.42
N PRO A 353 -60.68 -0.81 -7.70
CA PRO A 353 -61.45 -0.69 -8.93
C PRO A 353 -60.51 -0.66 -10.15
N GLU A 354 -61.02 -1.02 -11.34
CA GLU A 354 -60.20 -1.11 -12.58
C GLU A 354 -59.60 0.24 -13.01
N ASP A 355 -60.15 1.37 -12.54
CA ASP A 355 -59.65 2.72 -12.79
C ASP A 355 -58.62 3.19 -11.75
N ASP A 356 -58.27 2.36 -10.76
CA ASP A 356 -57.22 2.65 -9.79
C ASP A 356 -55.85 2.72 -10.48
N THR A 357 -55.07 3.76 -10.16
CA THR A 357 -53.75 4.00 -10.75
C THR A 357 -52.74 2.87 -10.50
N HIS A 358 -52.98 2.01 -9.52
CA HIS A 358 -52.14 0.86 -9.19
C HIS A 358 -52.74 -0.50 -9.61
N PHE A 359 -53.91 -0.54 -10.24
CA PHE A 359 -54.56 -1.80 -10.62
C PHE A 359 -53.67 -2.69 -11.49
N ASP A 360 -53.07 -2.12 -12.54
CA ASP A 360 -52.16 -2.84 -13.44
C ASP A 360 -50.90 -3.31 -12.70
N LEU A 361 -50.33 -2.47 -11.83
CA LEU A 361 -49.16 -2.83 -11.03
C LEU A 361 -49.45 -3.98 -10.05
N LEU A 362 -50.63 -3.99 -9.43
CA LEU A 362 -51.09 -5.07 -8.55
C LEU A 362 -51.28 -6.37 -9.34
N LYS A 363 -51.84 -6.29 -10.55
CA LYS A 363 -52.02 -7.43 -11.44
C LYS A 363 -50.67 -8.02 -11.87
N ASP A 364 -49.75 -7.19 -12.33
CA ASP A 364 -48.40 -7.59 -12.70
C ASP A 364 -47.68 -8.25 -11.51
N THR A 365 -47.82 -7.67 -10.31
CA THR A 365 -47.23 -8.21 -9.08
C THR A 365 -47.81 -9.59 -8.73
N ASN A 366 -49.12 -9.78 -8.89
CA ASN A 366 -49.77 -11.06 -8.69
C ASN A 366 -49.23 -12.13 -9.68
N GLU A 367 -49.05 -11.76 -10.95
CA GLU A 367 -48.47 -12.64 -11.96
C GLU A 367 -47.03 -13.02 -11.62
N LEU A 368 -46.22 -12.09 -11.12
CA LEU A 368 -44.86 -12.36 -10.65
C LEU A 368 -44.84 -13.33 -9.45
N PHE A 369 -45.76 -13.21 -8.49
CA PHE A 369 -45.87 -14.17 -7.39
C PHE A 369 -46.28 -15.56 -7.88
N LEU A 370 -47.22 -15.66 -8.83
CA LEU A 370 -47.62 -16.94 -9.42
C LEU A 370 -46.44 -17.61 -10.16
N GLN A 371 -45.64 -16.82 -10.88
CA GLN A 371 -44.41 -17.31 -11.51
C GLN A 371 -43.40 -17.79 -10.47
N LEU A 372 -43.19 -17.03 -9.39
CA LEU A 372 -42.30 -17.42 -8.30
C LEU A 372 -42.75 -18.74 -7.63
N LEU A 373 -44.05 -18.91 -7.41
CA LEU A 373 -44.65 -20.14 -6.88
C LEU A 373 -44.42 -21.34 -7.80
N SER A 374 -44.49 -21.13 -9.12
CA SER A 374 -44.19 -22.19 -10.08
C SER A 374 -42.73 -22.63 -10.05
N ILE A 375 -41.80 -21.68 -9.84
CA ILE A 375 -40.35 -21.95 -9.74
C ILE A 375 -40.03 -22.68 -8.44
N SER A 376 -40.61 -22.27 -7.31
CA SER A 376 -40.38 -22.93 -6.02
C SER A 376 -40.89 -24.37 -6.00
N ARG A 377 -42.04 -24.64 -6.64
CA ARG A 377 -42.61 -26.00 -6.72
C ARG A 377 -41.90 -26.91 -7.73
N SER A 378 -41.50 -26.39 -8.88
CA SER A 378 -40.80 -27.20 -9.90
C SER A 378 -39.43 -27.70 -9.41
N THR A 379 -38.70 -26.89 -8.65
CA THR A 379 -37.42 -27.29 -8.06
C THR A 379 -37.53 -28.40 -7.00
N ARG A 380 -38.70 -28.61 -6.38
CA ARG A 380 -38.96 -29.71 -5.43
C ARG A 380 -38.89 -31.09 -6.11
N THR A 381 -39.45 -31.19 -7.31
CA THR A 381 -39.53 -32.47 -8.05
C THR A 381 -38.17 -33.00 -8.53
N GLN A 382 -37.12 -32.17 -8.55
CA GLN A 382 -35.78 -32.56 -8.99
C GLN A 382 -34.83 -32.99 -7.84
N SER A 383 -35.17 -32.68 -6.58
CA SER A 383 -34.29 -32.94 -5.43
C SER A 383 -34.66 -34.16 -4.59
N ASP A 384 -35.76 -34.85 -4.91
CA ASP A 384 -36.12 -36.14 -4.31
C ASP A 384 -35.70 -37.28 -5.26
N PRO A 385 -34.48 -37.84 -5.13
CA PRO A 385 -34.22 -39.16 -5.67
C PRO A 385 -35.04 -40.16 -4.85
N ALA A 386 -35.81 -40.99 -5.56
CA ALA A 386 -36.52 -42.13 -4.98
C ALA A 386 -35.57 -43.11 -4.26
#